data_AF-S3L3K1-F1
#
_entry.id   AF-S3L3K1-F1
#
_cell.length_a   1.000
_cell.length_b   1.000
_cell.length_c   1.000
_cell.angle_alpha   90.00
_cell.angle_beta   90.00
_cell.angle_gamma   90.00
#
_symmetry.space_group_name_H-M   'P 1'
#
loop_
_entity.id
_entity.type
_entity.pdbx_description
1 polymer ?
#
loop_
_entity_poly.entity_id
_entity_poly.type
_entity_poly.pdbx_seq_one_letter_code
_entity_poly.pdbx_strand_id
1 'polypeptide(L)'
;MKKNRIYAVLSVCAALSLLFTACGKKAQAKDNKTVNLWATGSDNVRQIFEALATDFNTNSEYAGKYEIKLNFMLSGTGTQSLVDMLTAAYKAKQTKTDYDLVDLGGDDLSRTVSLIGEQGFLKIDPAKVPNAAGVSAQPPTAKGKLQPYRGTTVVLAYNSKTVPTPPKTTDELTQWIMDHPGRFSYNTPGTGGAGDSFARTAVYNFISDPAAMMSDDEKWTKEWDPGFGYLAKIHPYMYKSGGAVVYPNKNQGTLDLLSNGEIDMCPAWADMLLSQRAAGTVPEYIKMCTIEPSFTGSVQGLIVPNFGSNSDGAFAFINYILSEQTQTMLVRKMAAIPLVDTTKMDLTGYEDLRDLDVSKFRVMSIGDLSTAFNERWDVEISTLK
;
A
#
# COMPACT_ATOMS: atom_id res chain seq x y z
N MET A 1 -27.89 53.31 -84.84
CA MET A 1 -28.49 51.98 -85.06
C MET A 1 -28.67 51.28 -83.71
N LYS A 2 -29.91 50.85 -83.42
CA LYS A 2 -30.34 49.69 -82.57
C LYS A 2 -29.91 49.69 -81.08
N LYS A 3 -30.86 49.76 -80.12
CA LYS A 3 -31.70 48.65 -79.55
C LYS A 3 -30.81 47.58 -78.87
N ASN A 4 -31.05 47.00 -77.69
CA ASN A 4 -32.21 46.79 -76.83
C ASN A 4 -31.73 46.09 -75.54
N ARG A 5 -32.37 46.38 -74.38
CA ARG A 5 -32.97 45.48 -73.37
C ARG A 5 -32.42 44.04 -73.18
N ILE A 6 -32.32 43.58 -71.91
CA ILE A 6 -33.14 42.48 -71.31
C ILE A 6 -32.70 42.11 -69.87
N TYR A 7 -33.70 42.10 -68.96
CA TYR A 7 -34.01 41.35 -67.70
C TYR A 7 -32.89 40.71 -66.85
N ALA A 8 -32.72 41.03 -65.56
CA ALA A 8 -33.51 40.66 -64.35
C ALA A 8 -33.30 39.22 -63.86
N VAL A 9 -32.81 39.03 -62.62
CA VAL A 9 -33.30 38.06 -61.62
C VAL A 9 -32.87 38.52 -60.21
N LEU A 10 -33.87 38.72 -59.33
CA LEU A 10 -33.76 38.86 -57.88
C LEU A 10 -33.38 37.52 -57.24
N SER A 11 -32.61 37.55 -56.14
CA SER A 11 -32.72 36.52 -55.09
C SER A 11 -32.60 37.20 -53.73
N VAL A 12 -33.70 37.11 -53.00
CA VAL A 12 -33.97 37.65 -51.67
C VAL A 12 -33.45 36.66 -50.64
N CYS A 13 -32.53 37.07 -49.75
CA CYS A 13 -32.25 36.33 -48.52
C CYS A 13 -33.05 36.96 -47.38
N ALA A 14 -34.16 36.32 -47.03
CA ALA A 14 -34.97 36.63 -45.86
C ALA A 14 -34.37 35.99 -44.60
N ALA A 15 -34.53 36.72 -43.49
CA ALA A 15 -34.09 36.39 -42.15
C ALA A 15 -34.80 35.15 -41.55
N LEU A 16 -34.07 34.39 -40.74
CA LEU A 16 -34.66 33.57 -39.67
C LEU A 16 -33.83 33.73 -38.39
N SER A 17 -34.37 34.50 -37.46
CA SER A 17 -33.99 34.56 -36.06
C SER A 17 -34.62 33.38 -35.31
N LEU A 18 -33.80 32.39 -34.94
CA LEU A 18 -34.19 31.32 -34.02
C LEU A 18 -33.70 31.67 -32.61
N LEU A 19 -34.65 32.12 -31.79
CA LEU A 19 -34.52 32.20 -30.33
C LEU A 19 -34.41 30.78 -29.78
N PHE A 20 -33.22 30.36 -29.37
CA PHE A 20 -33.06 29.19 -28.50
C PHE A 20 -33.37 29.60 -27.06
N THR A 21 -34.58 29.26 -26.61
CA THR A 21 -34.94 29.16 -25.20
C THR A 21 -34.06 28.08 -24.56
N ALA A 22 -32.97 28.50 -23.92
CA ALA A 22 -32.17 27.62 -23.10
C ALA A 22 -32.99 27.22 -21.85
N CYS A 23 -33.71 26.10 -21.95
CA CYS A 23 -34.20 25.38 -20.78
C CYS A 23 -32.99 25.05 -19.89
N GLY A 24 -32.88 25.76 -18.77
CA GLY A 24 -31.91 25.47 -17.74
C GLY A 24 -32.03 24.02 -17.32
N LYS A 25 -31.05 23.20 -17.72
CA LYS A 25 -30.72 22.01 -16.95
C LYS A 25 -30.40 22.50 -15.55
N LYS A 26 -31.34 22.30 -14.62
CA LYS A 26 -31.01 22.32 -13.20
C LYS A 26 -29.79 21.42 -13.06
N ALA A 27 -28.67 21.99 -12.61
CA ALA A 27 -27.55 21.20 -12.14
C ALA A 27 -28.12 20.22 -11.12
N GLN A 28 -28.16 18.94 -11.49
CA GLN A 28 -28.49 17.88 -10.57
C GLN A 28 -27.43 17.98 -9.47
N ALA A 29 -27.85 18.32 -8.25
CA ALA A 29 -26.95 18.29 -7.11
C ALA A 29 -26.28 16.92 -7.12
N LYS A 30 -24.94 16.87 -7.26
CA LYS A 30 -24.17 15.63 -7.08
C LYS A 30 -24.66 15.04 -5.76
N ASP A 31 -25.28 13.87 -5.81
CA ASP A 31 -25.76 13.20 -4.60
C ASP A 31 -24.51 12.96 -3.75
N ASN A 32 -24.35 13.70 -2.65
CA ASN A 32 -23.13 13.77 -1.82
C ASN A 32 -22.94 12.50 -0.97
N LYS A 33 -23.38 11.36 -1.50
CA LYS A 33 -23.38 10.06 -0.84
C LYS A 33 -22.14 9.27 -1.22
N THR A 34 -21.66 9.40 -2.45
CA THR A 34 -20.48 8.66 -2.90
C THR A 34 -19.23 9.18 -2.19
N VAL A 35 -18.45 8.24 -1.66
CA VAL A 35 -17.15 8.45 -1.04
C VAL A 35 -16.16 7.60 -1.82
N ASN A 36 -15.21 8.25 -2.49
CA ASN A 36 -14.16 7.56 -3.23
C ASN A 36 -13.01 7.21 -2.29
N LEU A 37 -12.85 5.92 -2.02
CA LEU A 37 -11.73 5.37 -1.25
C LEU A 37 -10.62 4.97 -2.20
N TRP A 38 -9.42 5.49 -1.99
CA TRP A 38 -8.21 5.10 -2.71
C TRP A 38 -7.32 4.23 -1.84
N ALA A 39 -6.89 3.09 -2.38
CA ALA A 39 -5.96 2.19 -1.72
C ALA A 39 -5.02 1.52 -2.72
N THR A 40 -3.87 1.06 -2.24
CA THR A 40 -2.88 0.33 -3.03
C THR A 40 -2.40 -0.90 -2.27
N GLY A 41 -1.98 -1.94 -2.99
CA GLY A 41 -1.43 -3.13 -2.35
C GLY A 41 -1.46 -4.39 -3.20
N SER A 42 -1.20 -5.51 -2.53
CA SER A 42 -1.36 -6.86 -3.09
C SER A 42 -2.84 -7.25 -3.15
N ASP A 43 -3.13 -8.37 -3.81
CA ASP A 43 -4.52 -8.78 -4.10
C ASP A 43 -5.36 -9.02 -2.83
N ASN A 44 -4.76 -9.54 -1.75
CA ASN A 44 -5.43 -9.69 -0.46
C ASN A 44 -5.95 -8.35 0.09
N VAL A 45 -5.22 -7.25 -0.13
CA VAL A 45 -5.62 -5.89 0.27
C VAL A 45 -6.79 -5.39 -0.59
N ARG A 46 -6.79 -5.71 -1.89
CA ARG A 46 -7.95 -5.41 -2.77
C ARG A 46 -9.21 -6.13 -2.29
N GLN A 47 -9.11 -7.44 -2.09
CA GLN A 47 -10.24 -8.29 -1.69
C GLN A 47 -10.88 -7.84 -0.37
N ILE A 48 -10.07 -7.45 0.62
CA ILE A 48 -10.61 -6.96 1.89
C ILE A 48 -11.27 -5.59 1.73
N PHE A 49 -10.68 -4.64 0.97
CA PHE A 49 -11.35 -3.36 0.74
C PHE A 49 -12.65 -3.51 -0.07
N GLU A 50 -12.73 -4.46 -1.01
CA GLU A 50 -13.98 -4.79 -1.71
C GLU A 50 -15.04 -5.34 -0.74
N ALA A 51 -14.63 -6.23 0.19
CA ALA A 51 -15.52 -6.76 1.21
C ALA A 51 -15.98 -5.66 2.19
N LEU A 52 -15.07 -4.78 2.62
CA LEU A 52 -15.37 -3.65 3.50
C LEU A 52 -16.29 -2.64 2.84
N ALA A 53 -16.07 -2.30 1.57
CA ALA A 53 -16.93 -1.41 0.82
C ALA A 53 -18.34 -2.00 0.67
N THR A 54 -18.43 -3.30 0.35
CA THR A 54 -19.70 -4.02 0.26
C THR A 54 -20.45 -3.99 1.60
N ASP A 55 -19.78 -4.38 2.69
CA ASP A 55 -20.39 -4.43 4.02
C ASP A 55 -20.77 -3.04 4.54
N PHE A 56 -19.94 -2.01 4.29
CA PHE A 56 -20.28 -0.63 4.60
C PHE A 56 -21.55 -0.19 3.86
N ASN A 57 -21.64 -0.48 2.56
CA ASN A 57 -22.74 -0.05 1.71
C ASN A 57 -24.06 -0.77 2.02
N THR A 58 -24.03 -2.01 2.53
CA THR A 58 -25.24 -2.83 2.72
C THR A 58 -25.62 -3.10 4.17
N ASN A 59 -24.64 -3.25 5.07
CA ASN A 59 -24.86 -3.79 6.42
C ASN A 59 -24.52 -2.81 7.54
N SER A 60 -23.78 -1.73 7.26
CA SER A 60 -23.43 -0.75 8.29
C SER A 60 -24.57 0.21 8.63
N GLU A 61 -24.45 0.92 9.75
CA GLU A 61 -25.35 2.01 10.16
C GLU A 61 -25.34 3.24 9.22
N TYR A 62 -24.40 3.25 8.27
CA TYR A 62 -24.23 4.27 7.24
C TYR A 62 -24.83 3.85 5.89
N ALA A 63 -25.32 2.62 5.76
CA ALA A 63 -25.99 2.14 4.55
C ALA A 63 -27.14 3.08 4.14
N GLY A 64 -27.17 3.46 2.86
CA GLY A 64 -28.14 4.42 2.30
C GLY A 64 -27.84 5.90 2.61
N LYS A 65 -26.95 6.22 3.55
CA LYS A 65 -26.46 7.59 3.80
C LYS A 65 -25.21 7.90 2.98
N TYR A 66 -24.29 6.94 2.91
CA TYR A 66 -23.05 7.04 2.13
C TYR A 66 -22.85 5.75 1.32
N GLU A 67 -22.05 5.85 0.25
CA GLU A 67 -21.67 4.73 -0.61
C GLU A 67 -20.17 4.79 -0.89
N ILE A 68 -19.44 3.78 -0.46
CA ILE A 68 -18.01 3.64 -0.73
C ILE A 68 -17.82 3.08 -2.13
N LYS A 69 -17.08 3.84 -2.94
CA LYS A 69 -16.53 3.37 -4.21
C LYS A 69 -15.03 3.18 -4.05
N LEU A 70 -14.58 1.94 -4.17
CA LEU A 70 -13.16 1.60 -4.13
C LEU A 70 -12.48 1.95 -5.46
N ASN A 71 -11.38 2.70 -5.37
CA ASN A 71 -10.42 2.92 -6.44
C ASN A 71 -9.10 2.26 -6.00
N PHE A 72 -8.85 1.05 -6.50
CA PHE A 72 -7.72 0.24 -6.06
C PHE A 72 -6.59 0.21 -7.10
N MET A 73 -5.35 0.38 -6.63
CA MET A 73 -4.14 0.26 -7.46
C MET A 73 -3.35 -0.99 -7.04
N LEU A 74 -3.25 -1.98 -7.92
CA LEU A 74 -2.43 -3.16 -7.66
C LEU A 74 -0.93 -2.78 -7.67
N SER A 75 -0.20 -3.24 -6.66
CA SER A 75 1.25 -3.01 -6.59
C SER A 75 1.96 -3.67 -7.79
N GLY A 76 2.91 -2.94 -8.36
CA GLY A 76 3.72 -3.40 -9.49
C GLY A 76 2.97 -3.54 -10.83
N THR A 77 1.82 -2.89 -11.02
CA THR A 77 1.09 -2.89 -12.33
C THR A 77 0.95 -1.52 -12.99
N GLY A 78 1.17 -0.42 -12.26
CA GLY A 78 1.00 0.94 -12.75
C GLY A 78 2.32 1.68 -12.92
N THR A 79 2.35 2.68 -13.80
CA THR A 79 3.51 3.58 -14.00
C THR A 79 3.49 4.79 -13.06
N GLN A 80 2.32 5.13 -12.49
CA GLN A 80 2.15 6.24 -11.55
C GLN A 80 1.70 5.70 -10.20
N SER A 81 2.28 6.21 -9.11
CA SER A 81 1.88 5.84 -7.75
C SER A 81 0.70 6.67 -7.24
N LEU A 82 -0.03 6.15 -6.24
CA LEU A 82 -1.09 6.90 -5.56
C LEU A 82 -0.57 8.19 -4.91
N VAL A 83 0.65 8.15 -4.36
CA VAL A 83 1.33 9.32 -3.79
C VAL A 83 1.55 10.41 -4.85
N ASP A 84 1.96 10.04 -6.08
CA ASP A 84 2.14 11.01 -7.17
C ASP A 84 0.81 11.62 -7.61
N MET A 85 -0.24 10.79 -7.68
CA MET A 85 -1.59 11.24 -8.05
C MET A 85 -2.14 12.27 -7.04
N LEU A 86 -2.02 11.98 -5.73
CA LEU A 86 -2.41 12.91 -4.65
C LEU A 86 -1.58 14.18 -4.66
N THR A 87 -0.26 14.04 -4.84
CA THR A 87 0.67 15.17 -4.89
C THR A 87 0.35 16.10 -6.06
N ALA A 88 0.08 15.54 -7.24
CA ALA A 88 -0.29 16.32 -8.42
C ALA A 88 -1.61 17.08 -8.21
N ALA A 89 -2.64 16.41 -7.67
CA ALA A 89 -3.93 17.04 -7.39
C ALA A 89 -3.81 18.20 -6.38
N TYR A 90 -3.05 18.00 -5.31
CA TYR A 90 -2.80 19.03 -4.30
C TYR A 90 -2.00 20.22 -4.86
N LYS A 91 -0.89 19.96 -5.56
CA LYS A 91 -0.05 21.02 -6.15
C LYS A 91 -0.78 21.82 -7.23
N ALA A 92 -1.69 21.17 -7.96
CA ALA A 92 -2.60 21.82 -8.91
C ALA A 92 -3.74 22.61 -8.23
N LYS A 93 -3.81 22.63 -6.89
CA LYS A 93 -4.85 23.30 -6.10
C LYS A 93 -6.26 22.87 -6.50
N GLN A 94 -6.43 21.60 -6.84
CA GLN A 94 -7.74 21.06 -7.15
C GLN A 94 -8.61 21.08 -5.89
N THR A 95 -9.93 21.14 -6.08
CA THR A 95 -10.91 21.12 -5.00
C THR A 95 -12.07 20.24 -5.41
N LYS A 96 -12.75 19.59 -4.44
CA LYS A 96 -13.86 18.67 -4.70
C LYS A 96 -13.45 17.53 -5.65
N THR A 97 -12.24 17.02 -5.43
CA THR A 97 -11.70 15.87 -6.14
C THR A 97 -12.36 14.57 -5.66
N ASP A 98 -12.10 13.49 -6.39
CA ASP A 98 -12.50 12.14 -5.98
C ASP A 98 -11.47 11.50 -5.02
N TYR A 99 -10.59 12.27 -4.37
CA TYR A 99 -9.71 11.79 -3.29
C TYR A 99 -10.37 12.08 -1.94
N ASP A 100 -11.48 11.39 -1.66
CA ASP A 100 -12.25 11.62 -0.44
C ASP A 100 -11.59 10.95 0.78
N LEU A 101 -11.08 9.74 0.58
CA LEU A 101 -10.46 8.91 1.61
C LEU A 101 -9.30 8.11 1.00
N VAL A 102 -8.17 8.03 1.69
CA VAL A 102 -6.97 7.37 1.17
C VAL A 102 -6.35 6.48 2.25
N ASP A 103 -6.05 5.23 1.90
CA ASP A 103 -5.24 4.30 2.68
C ASP A 103 -3.75 4.59 2.45
N LEU A 104 -3.02 4.93 3.51
CA LEU A 104 -1.58 5.21 3.50
C LEU A 104 -0.91 4.65 4.77
N GLY A 105 0.37 4.32 4.65
CA GLY A 105 1.20 3.89 5.76
C GLY A 105 2.67 3.92 5.36
N GLY A 106 3.56 3.67 6.32
CA GLY A 106 5.01 3.55 6.09
C GLY A 106 5.59 4.67 5.21
N ASP A 107 6.31 4.30 4.17
CA ASP A 107 6.94 5.24 3.24
C ASP A 107 5.94 6.06 2.43
N ASP A 108 4.81 5.49 2.00
CA ASP A 108 3.81 6.22 1.21
C ASP A 108 3.25 7.40 1.99
N LEU A 109 2.95 7.21 3.29
CA LEU A 109 2.54 8.30 4.17
C LEU A 109 3.64 9.35 4.29
N SER A 110 4.87 8.91 4.56
CA SER A 110 6.01 9.77 4.82
C SER A 110 6.38 10.62 3.59
N ARG A 111 6.39 9.98 2.42
CA ARG A 111 6.58 10.63 1.12
C ARG A 111 5.46 11.62 0.83
N THR A 112 4.20 11.25 1.07
CA THR A 112 3.08 12.17 0.87
C THR A 112 3.22 13.40 1.79
N VAL A 113 3.56 13.21 3.07
CA VAL A 113 3.80 14.32 4.00
C VAL A 113 4.98 15.19 3.58
N SER A 114 6.09 14.62 3.10
CA SER A 114 7.24 15.39 2.60
C SER A 114 6.85 16.23 1.37
N LEU A 115 6.07 15.67 0.45
CA LEU A 115 5.74 16.32 -0.82
C LEU A 115 4.66 17.41 -0.74
N ILE A 116 3.67 17.26 0.15
CA ILE A 116 2.52 18.19 0.24
C ILE A 116 2.27 18.76 1.64
N GLY A 117 2.99 18.31 2.66
CA GLY A 117 2.83 18.71 4.04
C GLY A 117 1.54 18.20 4.70
N GLU A 118 1.53 18.17 6.03
CA GLU A 118 0.35 17.69 6.78
C GLU A 118 -0.89 18.57 6.57
N GLN A 119 -0.74 19.83 6.18
CA GLN A 119 -1.85 20.74 5.90
C GLN A 119 -2.74 20.27 4.74
N GLY A 120 -2.25 19.35 3.89
CA GLY A 120 -3.04 18.72 2.84
C GLY A 120 -4.17 17.82 3.35
N PHE A 121 -4.21 17.54 4.65
CA PHE A 121 -5.15 16.61 5.27
C PHE A 121 -6.02 17.27 6.34
N LEU A 122 -7.26 16.83 6.46
CA LEU A 122 -8.13 17.20 7.57
C LEU A 122 -7.65 16.54 8.88
N LYS A 123 -7.93 17.20 10.00
CA LYS A 123 -7.78 16.57 11.32
C LYS A 123 -8.90 15.53 11.49
N ILE A 124 -8.59 14.40 12.10
CA ILE A 124 -9.59 13.43 12.52
C ILE A 124 -10.43 14.07 13.63
N ASP A 125 -11.73 14.16 13.42
CA ASP A 125 -12.69 14.70 14.38
C ASP A 125 -13.15 13.57 15.33
N PRO A 126 -12.75 13.58 16.62
CA PRO A 126 -13.12 12.53 17.56
C PRO A 126 -14.64 12.42 17.78
N ALA A 127 -15.41 13.49 17.55
CA ALA A 127 -16.86 13.45 17.65
C ALA A 127 -17.51 12.66 16.50
N LYS A 128 -16.84 12.61 15.33
CA LYS A 128 -17.29 11.83 14.16
C LYS A 128 -16.73 10.41 14.13
N VAL A 129 -15.62 10.19 14.83
CA VAL A 129 -14.91 8.90 14.86
C VAL A 129 -14.72 8.42 16.31
N PRO A 130 -15.80 8.16 17.07
CA PRO A 130 -15.69 7.70 18.46
C PRO A 130 -14.91 6.39 18.60
N ASN A 131 -14.95 5.49 17.61
CA ASN A 131 -14.22 4.21 17.64
C ASN A 131 -12.69 4.39 17.59
N ALA A 132 -12.17 5.57 17.24
CA ALA A 132 -10.74 5.87 17.28
C ALA A 132 -10.14 5.85 18.68
N ALA A 133 -10.95 6.03 19.73
CA ALA A 133 -10.48 6.04 21.11
C ALA A 133 -9.85 4.69 21.55
N GLY A 134 -10.23 3.58 20.90
CA GLY A 134 -9.73 2.24 21.20
C GLY A 134 -8.44 1.83 20.47
N VAL A 135 -7.87 2.70 19.64
CA VAL A 135 -6.70 2.38 18.81
C VAL A 135 -5.40 2.61 19.59
N SER A 136 -4.63 1.54 19.75
CA SER A 136 -3.43 1.49 20.60
C SER A 136 -2.14 2.03 19.98
N ALA A 137 -2.14 2.35 18.67
CA ALA A 137 -0.97 2.81 17.95
C ALA A 137 -1.21 4.16 17.24
N GLN A 138 -0.13 4.90 17.05
CA GLN A 138 -0.11 6.19 16.35
C GLN A 138 0.96 6.16 15.25
N PRO A 139 0.75 6.85 14.13
CA PRO A 139 1.76 6.93 13.09
C PRO A 139 2.95 7.80 13.54
N PRO A 140 4.14 7.61 12.93
CA PRO A 140 5.32 8.44 13.22
C PRO A 140 5.10 9.90 12.78
N THR A 141 4.36 10.11 11.70
CA THR A 141 4.04 11.43 11.09
C THR A 141 2.52 11.56 10.88
N ALA A 142 2.00 12.76 10.66
CA ALA A 142 0.57 13.03 10.48
C ALA A 142 -0.32 12.61 11.67
N LYS A 143 0.18 12.76 12.90
CA LYS A 143 -0.55 12.44 14.14
C LYS A 143 -1.85 13.27 14.23
N GLY A 144 -2.96 12.59 14.49
CA GLY A 144 -4.30 13.20 14.52
C GLY A 144 -4.86 13.60 13.15
N LYS A 145 -4.18 13.26 12.05
CA LYS A 145 -4.66 13.44 10.67
C LYS A 145 -4.81 12.11 9.94
N LEU A 146 -3.89 11.17 10.19
CA LEU A 146 -4.05 9.77 9.81
C LEU A 146 -4.64 8.98 10.98
N GLN A 147 -5.64 8.16 10.70
CA GLN A 147 -6.23 7.24 11.65
C GLN A 147 -5.76 5.80 11.36
N PRO A 148 -4.86 5.22 12.18
CA PRO A 148 -4.46 3.83 12.05
C PRO A 148 -5.64 2.87 12.27
N TYR A 149 -5.69 1.78 11.52
CA TYR A 149 -6.67 0.69 11.71
C TYR A 149 -6.05 -0.70 11.75
N ARG A 150 -4.81 -0.90 11.26
CA ARG A 150 -4.08 -2.17 11.35
C ARG A 150 -2.56 -1.95 11.40
N GLY A 151 -1.84 -2.90 11.97
CA GLY A 151 -0.41 -3.09 11.74
C GLY A 151 -0.15 -3.89 10.47
N THR A 152 1.05 -3.74 9.92
CA THR A 152 1.59 -4.58 8.86
C THR A 152 3.10 -4.73 9.04
N THR A 153 3.64 -5.92 8.78
CA THR A 153 5.08 -6.18 8.85
C THR A 153 5.49 -7.29 7.90
N VAL A 154 6.75 -7.23 7.46
CA VAL A 154 7.41 -8.32 6.74
C VAL A 154 8.04 -9.27 7.76
N VAL A 155 8.00 -10.57 7.44
CA VAL A 155 8.55 -11.68 8.22
C VAL A 155 9.37 -12.59 7.32
N LEU A 156 10.14 -13.51 7.90
CA LEU A 156 10.65 -14.66 7.15
C LEU A 156 9.57 -15.74 7.10
N ALA A 157 9.05 -16.02 5.92
CA ALA A 157 8.28 -17.23 5.64
C ALA A 157 9.24 -18.37 5.36
N TYR A 158 8.98 -19.57 5.91
CA TYR A 158 9.87 -20.71 5.74
C TYR A 158 9.12 -22.04 5.72
N ASN A 159 9.69 -23.01 5.00
CA ASN A 159 9.24 -24.39 5.01
C ASN A 159 9.74 -25.09 6.27
N SER A 160 8.86 -25.34 7.24
CA SER A 160 9.25 -25.95 8.52
C SER A 160 9.70 -27.41 8.43
N LYS A 161 9.50 -28.08 7.28
CA LYS A 161 10.01 -29.45 7.06
C LYS A 161 11.50 -29.47 6.72
N THR A 162 12.00 -28.40 6.11
CA THR A 162 13.40 -28.27 5.67
C THR A 162 14.20 -27.29 6.52
N VAL A 163 13.52 -26.35 7.18
CA VAL A 163 14.11 -25.38 8.11
C VAL A 163 13.53 -25.57 9.51
N PRO A 164 14.01 -26.54 10.29
CA PRO A 164 13.52 -26.78 11.65
C PRO A 164 13.95 -25.69 12.64
N THR A 165 15.05 -24.98 12.35
CA THR A 165 15.58 -23.88 13.16
C THR A 165 15.81 -22.67 12.26
N PRO A 166 14.78 -21.83 12.06
CA PRO A 166 14.90 -20.66 11.20
C PRO A 166 15.80 -19.60 11.85
N PRO A 167 16.56 -18.82 11.04
CA PRO A 167 17.48 -17.82 11.53
C PRO A 167 16.75 -16.71 12.29
N LYS A 168 17.41 -16.19 13.32
CA LYS A 168 16.95 -15.14 14.23
C LYS A 168 17.73 -13.85 14.10
N THR A 169 18.86 -13.86 13.40
CA THR A 169 19.67 -12.67 13.14
C THR A 169 20.03 -12.54 11.66
N THR A 170 20.41 -11.33 11.23
CA THR A 170 20.88 -11.11 9.85
C THR A 170 22.07 -12.00 9.52
N ASP A 171 23.02 -12.16 10.45
CA ASP A 171 24.19 -13.02 10.25
C ASP A 171 23.81 -14.50 10.08
N GLU A 172 22.89 -15.00 10.91
CA GLU A 172 22.37 -16.37 10.77
C GLU A 172 21.64 -16.56 9.44
N LEU A 173 20.86 -15.56 9.00
CA LEU A 173 20.18 -15.61 7.71
C LEU A 173 21.19 -15.60 6.55
N THR A 174 22.22 -14.76 6.61
CA THR A 174 23.31 -14.75 5.62
C THR A 174 24.00 -16.10 5.54
N GLN A 175 24.36 -16.67 6.69
CA GLN A 175 25.00 -17.98 6.74
C GLN A 175 24.08 -19.06 6.17
N TRP A 176 22.80 -19.05 6.56
CA TRP A 176 21.80 -19.99 6.04
C TRP A 176 21.67 -19.90 4.52
N ILE A 177 21.61 -18.69 3.96
CA ILE A 177 21.59 -18.44 2.51
C ILE A 177 22.82 -19.07 1.83
N MET A 178 24.01 -18.85 2.39
CA MET A 178 25.27 -19.33 1.81
C MET A 178 25.39 -20.86 1.87
N ASP A 179 24.88 -21.47 2.94
CA ASP A 179 24.89 -22.93 3.14
C ASP A 179 23.82 -23.66 2.29
N HIS A 180 22.79 -22.94 1.85
CA HIS A 180 21.66 -23.49 1.08
C HIS A 180 21.48 -22.76 -0.26
N PRO A 181 22.47 -22.85 -1.17
CA PRO A 181 22.42 -22.13 -2.44
C PRO A 181 21.17 -22.49 -3.25
N GLY A 182 20.46 -21.45 -3.69
CA GLY A 182 19.23 -21.58 -4.47
C GLY A 182 17.95 -21.76 -3.65
N ARG A 183 18.04 -21.85 -2.32
CA ARG A 183 16.88 -22.11 -1.43
C ARG A 183 16.34 -20.87 -0.74
N PHE A 184 16.88 -19.70 -1.03
CA PHE A 184 16.35 -18.39 -0.63
C PHE A 184 16.02 -17.54 -1.85
N SER A 185 14.95 -16.76 -1.78
CA SER A 185 14.68 -15.71 -2.77
C SER A 185 13.90 -14.55 -2.14
N TYR A 186 13.92 -13.40 -2.81
CA TYR A 186 13.06 -12.26 -2.52
C TYR A 186 12.61 -11.62 -3.85
N ASN A 187 11.45 -10.97 -3.86
CA ASN A 187 10.94 -10.36 -5.09
C ASN A 187 11.71 -9.09 -5.46
N THR A 188 11.70 -8.70 -6.73
CA THR A 188 12.22 -7.40 -7.18
C THR A 188 11.63 -6.27 -6.31
N PRO A 189 12.46 -5.44 -5.63
CA PRO A 189 11.99 -4.40 -4.71
C PRO A 189 10.94 -3.46 -5.31
N GLY A 190 11.17 -2.96 -6.53
CA GLY A 190 10.26 -2.05 -7.22
C GLY A 190 8.87 -2.62 -7.55
N THR A 191 8.64 -3.92 -7.37
CA THR A 191 7.38 -4.58 -7.73
C THR A 191 6.62 -5.16 -6.55
N GLY A 192 7.20 -5.20 -5.34
CA GLY A 192 6.54 -5.70 -4.15
C GLY A 192 7.28 -5.40 -2.84
N GLY A 193 6.54 -5.01 -1.81
CA GLY A 193 7.09 -4.53 -0.54
C GLY A 193 7.88 -5.56 0.30
N ALA A 194 7.70 -6.88 0.10
CA ALA A 194 8.39 -7.87 0.93
C ALA A 194 9.88 -7.96 0.59
N GLY A 195 10.22 -8.09 -0.69
CA GLY A 195 11.61 -8.09 -1.15
C GLY A 195 12.29 -6.73 -1.01
N ASP A 196 11.54 -5.66 -1.20
CA ASP A 196 11.98 -4.29 -0.91
C ASP A 196 12.33 -4.09 0.57
N SER A 197 11.46 -4.56 1.48
CA SER A 197 11.73 -4.55 2.92
C SER A 197 13.01 -5.31 3.28
N PHE A 198 13.21 -6.50 2.70
CA PHE A 198 14.44 -7.27 2.89
C PHE A 198 15.67 -6.50 2.40
N ALA A 199 15.65 -6.01 1.16
CA ALA A 199 16.79 -5.33 0.55
C ALA A 199 17.15 -4.05 1.32
N ARG A 200 16.16 -3.24 1.69
CA ARG A 200 16.37 -2.01 2.46
C ARG A 200 16.84 -2.32 3.88
N THR A 201 16.25 -3.31 4.55
CA THR A 201 16.74 -3.77 5.87
C THR A 201 18.21 -4.19 5.78
N ALA A 202 18.57 -5.01 4.79
CA ALA A 202 19.92 -5.48 4.59
C ALA A 202 20.92 -4.34 4.36
N VAL A 203 20.55 -3.33 3.56
CA VAL A 203 21.43 -2.18 3.31
C VAL A 203 21.55 -1.27 4.52
N TYR A 204 20.42 -0.90 5.14
CA TYR A 204 20.42 0.05 6.26
C TYR A 204 21.01 -0.55 7.54
N ASN A 205 21.15 -1.87 7.65
CA ASN A 205 21.90 -2.50 8.75
C ASN A 205 23.39 -2.10 8.78
N PHE A 206 23.94 -1.60 7.68
CA PHE A 206 25.32 -1.11 7.62
C PHE A 206 25.46 0.39 7.96
N ILE A 207 24.34 1.10 8.16
CA ILE A 207 24.35 2.51 8.52
C ILE A 207 24.21 2.63 10.04
N SER A 208 25.26 3.11 10.70
CA SER A 208 25.30 3.19 12.17
C SER A 208 24.39 4.28 12.75
N ASP A 209 24.11 5.35 12.00
CA ASP A 209 23.23 6.43 12.43
C ASP A 209 21.76 6.03 12.23
N PRO A 210 20.98 5.85 13.32
CA PRO A 210 19.58 5.46 13.22
C PRO A 210 18.69 6.53 12.56
N ALA A 211 19.15 7.79 12.47
CA ALA A 211 18.42 8.85 11.79
C ALA A 211 18.24 8.58 10.28
N ALA A 212 19.11 7.76 9.68
CA ALA A 212 19.02 7.38 8.28
C ALA A 212 17.68 6.71 7.93
N MET A 213 17.12 5.93 8.86
CA MET A 213 15.85 5.22 8.67
C MET A 213 14.63 6.15 8.61
N MET A 214 14.78 7.40 9.06
CA MET A 214 13.68 8.36 9.26
C MET A 214 13.93 9.68 8.52
N SER A 215 14.74 9.65 7.47
CA SER A 215 15.18 10.83 6.75
C SER A 215 15.18 10.59 5.24
N ASP A 216 14.71 11.58 4.49
CA ASP A 216 14.74 11.65 3.04
C ASP A 216 15.95 12.45 2.49
N ASP A 217 16.93 12.74 3.33
CA ASP A 217 18.14 13.48 2.96
C ASP A 217 19.06 12.63 2.07
N GLU A 218 19.30 13.09 0.85
CA GLU A 218 20.13 12.40 -0.15
C GLU A 218 21.55 12.06 0.33
N LYS A 219 22.05 12.70 1.40
CA LYS A 219 23.35 12.33 1.97
C LYS A 219 23.44 10.84 2.34
N TRP A 220 22.32 10.22 2.75
CA TRP A 220 22.30 8.83 3.18
C TRP A 220 22.57 7.85 2.04
N THR A 221 22.35 8.26 0.79
CA THR A 221 22.65 7.43 -0.40
C THR A 221 24.13 7.05 -0.50
N LYS A 222 25.03 7.87 0.07
CA LYS A 222 26.47 7.63 0.10
C LYS A 222 26.89 6.53 1.09
N GLU A 223 26.02 6.20 2.04
CA GLU A 223 26.26 5.16 3.05
C GLU A 223 25.72 3.78 2.61
N TRP A 224 25.11 3.68 1.43
CA TRP A 224 24.52 2.44 0.93
C TRP A 224 25.54 1.42 0.41
N ASP A 225 26.75 1.86 0.03
CA ASP A 225 27.75 1.02 -0.64
C ASP A 225 28.08 -0.28 0.11
N PRO A 226 28.30 -0.29 1.45
CA PRO A 226 28.56 -1.53 2.18
C PRO A 226 27.38 -2.51 2.11
N GLY A 227 26.15 -1.98 2.19
CA GLY A 227 24.92 -2.75 2.11
C GLY A 227 24.67 -3.33 0.71
N PHE A 228 24.92 -2.56 -0.33
CA PHE A 228 24.85 -3.06 -1.72
C PHE A 228 25.94 -4.10 -1.98
N GLY A 229 27.14 -3.92 -1.41
CA GLY A 229 28.19 -4.95 -1.40
C GLY A 229 27.73 -6.26 -0.75
N TYR A 230 26.96 -6.18 0.35
CA TYR A 230 26.32 -7.35 0.96
C TYR A 230 25.31 -8.03 0.03
N LEU A 231 24.41 -7.26 -0.62
CA LEU A 231 23.45 -7.82 -1.58
C LEU A 231 24.15 -8.52 -2.76
N ALA A 232 25.23 -7.93 -3.28
CA ALA A 232 26.05 -8.55 -4.32
C ALA A 232 26.77 -9.82 -3.82
N LYS A 233 27.21 -9.86 -2.56
CA LYS A 233 27.83 -11.05 -1.94
C LYS A 233 26.87 -12.23 -1.86
N ILE A 234 25.61 -12.01 -1.49
CA ILE A 234 24.62 -13.09 -1.36
C ILE A 234 23.99 -13.49 -2.70
N HIS A 235 24.06 -12.63 -3.72
CA HIS A 235 23.47 -12.85 -5.05
C HIS A 235 23.75 -14.26 -5.62
N PRO A 236 24.99 -14.79 -5.65
CA PRO A 236 25.28 -16.09 -6.26
C PRO A 236 24.59 -17.28 -5.58
N TYR A 237 24.07 -17.09 -4.36
CA TYR A 237 23.40 -18.09 -3.53
C TYR A 237 21.85 -17.97 -3.58
N MET A 238 21.31 -16.95 -4.24
CA MET A 238 19.86 -16.79 -4.43
C MET A 238 19.30 -17.87 -5.36
N TYR A 239 17.96 -18.01 -5.35
CA TYR A 239 17.20 -18.87 -6.26
C TYR A 239 17.65 -18.70 -7.71
N LYS A 240 17.81 -19.84 -8.39
CA LYS A 240 18.24 -19.89 -9.79
C LYS A 240 17.19 -20.58 -10.64
N SER A 241 16.97 -20.05 -11.83
CA SER A 241 16.20 -20.69 -12.88
C SER A 241 16.94 -20.50 -14.20
N GLY A 242 17.01 -21.57 -15.01
CA GLY A 242 17.77 -21.52 -16.27
C GLY A 242 19.28 -21.25 -16.12
N GLY A 243 19.85 -21.54 -14.94
CA GLY A 243 21.29 -21.36 -14.66
C GLY A 243 21.70 -19.96 -14.21
N ALA A 244 20.78 -19.00 -14.13
CA ALA A 244 21.02 -17.65 -13.62
C ALA A 244 20.17 -17.38 -12.38
N VAL A 245 20.59 -16.42 -11.56
CA VAL A 245 19.79 -15.92 -10.43
C VAL A 245 18.55 -15.21 -10.97
N VAL A 246 17.39 -15.51 -10.38
CA VAL A 246 16.11 -14.89 -10.75
C VAL A 246 15.42 -14.37 -9.50
N TYR A 247 15.14 -13.06 -9.51
CA TYR A 247 14.29 -12.41 -8.51
C TYR A 247 12.83 -12.43 -9.01
N PRO A 248 11.90 -13.09 -8.31
CA PRO A 248 10.51 -13.16 -8.75
C PRO A 248 9.85 -11.79 -8.80
N ASN A 249 8.85 -11.64 -9.67
CA ASN A 249 8.07 -10.41 -9.73
C ASN A 249 6.96 -10.42 -8.67
N LYS A 250 6.79 -9.31 -7.95
CA LYS A 250 5.79 -9.09 -6.88
C LYS A 250 5.92 -10.06 -5.70
N ASN A 251 5.24 -9.74 -4.61
CA ASN A 251 5.22 -10.59 -3.41
C ASN A 251 4.74 -12.03 -3.71
N GLN A 252 3.75 -12.19 -4.59
CA GLN A 252 3.18 -13.49 -4.93
C GLN A 252 4.20 -14.42 -5.59
N GLY A 253 5.03 -13.92 -6.52
CA GLY A 253 5.98 -14.77 -7.23
C GLY A 253 6.97 -15.46 -6.29
N THR A 254 7.40 -14.80 -5.21
CA THR A 254 8.31 -15.42 -4.24
C THR A 254 7.59 -16.40 -3.31
N LEU A 255 6.36 -16.07 -2.89
CA LEU A 255 5.55 -16.96 -2.06
C LEU A 255 5.12 -18.23 -2.82
N ASP A 256 4.92 -18.14 -4.14
CA ASP A 256 4.64 -19.28 -5.00
C ASP A 256 5.84 -20.23 -5.06
N LEU A 257 7.07 -19.71 -5.23
CA LEU A 257 8.28 -20.53 -5.18
C LEU A 257 8.38 -21.30 -3.85
N LEU A 258 8.08 -20.63 -2.72
CA LEU A 258 8.10 -21.24 -1.40
C LEU A 258 7.02 -22.33 -1.27
N SER A 259 5.80 -22.03 -1.73
CA SER A 259 4.66 -22.95 -1.65
C SER A 259 4.85 -24.19 -2.53
N ASN A 260 5.55 -24.04 -3.67
CA ASN A 260 5.91 -25.13 -4.57
C ASN A 260 7.16 -25.90 -4.12
N GLY A 261 7.83 -25.48 -3.05
CA GLY A 261 9.05 -26.11 -2.52
C GLY A 261 10.31 -25.86 -3.36
N GLU A 262 10.27 -24.91 -4.29
CA GLU A 262 11.42 -24.49 -5.10
C GLU A 262 12.47 -23.74 -4.26
N ILE A 263 12.00 -23.02 -3.24
CA ILE A 263 12.81 -22.42 -2.18
C ILE A 263 12.30 -22.88 -0.82
N ASP A 264 13.11 -22.69 0.23
CA ASP A 264 12.75 -23.04 1.61
C ASP A 264 12.47 -21.82 2.49
N MET A 265 12.85 -20.62 2.06
CA MET A 265 12.65 -19.40 2.83
C MET A 265 12.61 -18.14 1.96
N CYS A 266 11.78 -17.17 2.34
CA CYS A 266 11.72 -15.86 1.72
C CYS A 266 11.15 -14.79 2.67
N PRO A 267 11.40 -13.49 2.43
CA PRO A 267 10.61 -12.45 3.07
C PRO A 267 9.17 -12.50 2.53
N ALA A 268 8.18 -12.30 3.42
CA ALA A 268 6.77 -12.22 3.05
C ALA A 268 6.04 -11.23 3.96
N TRP A 269 4.99 -10.58 3.45
CA TRP A 269 4.05 -9.87 4.31
C TRP A 269 3.29 -10.87 5.18
N ALA A 270 3.24 -10.64 6.49
CA ALA A 270 2.58 -11.55 7.43
C ALA A 270 1.09 -11.72 7.09
N ASP A 271 0.42 -10.63 6.72
CA ASP A 271 -1.01 -10.64 6.38
C ASP A 271 -1.31 -11.53 5.15
N MET A 272 -0.50 -11.42 4.11
CA MET A 272 -0.56 -12.21 2.89
C MET A 272 -0.26 -13.69 3.15
N LEU A 273 0.81 -14.00 3.88
CA LEU A 273 1.15 -15.38 4.23
C LEU A 273 0.01 -16.05 5.01
N LEU A 274 -0.45 -15.40 6.09
CA LEU A 274 -1.44 -15.97 7.00
C LEU A 274 -2.80 -16.13 6.32
N SER A 275 -3.26 -15.13 5.56
CA SER A 275 -4.53 -15.23 4.82
C SER A 275 -4.50 -16.34 3.77
N GLN A 276 -3.40 -16.49 3.02
CA GLN A 276 -3.27 -17.56 2.04
C GLN A 276 -3.14 -18.95 2.69
N ARG A 277 -2.48 -19.03 3.86
CA ARG A 277 -2.43 -20.28 4.63
C ARG A 277 -3.80 -20.67 5.13
N ALA A 278 -4.57 -19.72 5.66
CA ALA A 278 -5.96 -19.95 6.09
C ALA A 278 -6.89 -20.33 4.92
N ALA A 279 -6.64 -19.81 3.73
CA ALA A 279 -7.35 -20.19 2.51
C ALA A 279 -6.90 -21.55 1.93
N GLY A 280 -5.84 -22.15 2.45
CA GLY A 280 -5.27 -23.41 1.97
C GLY A 280 -4.44 -23.30 0.69
N THR A 281 -4.18 -22.09 0.19
CA THR A 281 -3.34 -21.87 -1.00
C THR A 281 -1.85 -21.87 -0.65
N VAL A 282 -1.50 -21.50 0.58
CA VAL A 282 -0.18 -21.76 1.17
C VAL A 282 -0.27 -22.97 2.10
N PRO A 283 0.62 -23.98 1.96
CA PRO A 283 0.57 -25.16 2.82
C PRO A 283 0.78 -24.85 4.32
N GLU A 284 0.11 -25.61 5.20
CA GLU A 284 0.19 -25.42 6.67
C GLU A 284 1.62 -25.55 7.25
N TYR A 285 2.50 -26.29 6.58
CA TYR A 285 3.89 -26.44 7.01
C TYR A 285 4.77 -25.23 6.66
N ILE A 286 4.24 -24.25 5.91
CA ILE A 286 4.87 -22.95 5.75
C ILE A 286 4.54 -22.10 6.97
N LYS A 287 5.58 -21.77 7.72
CA LYS A 287 5.50 -20.99 8.97
C LYS A 287 6.19 -19.65 8.78
N MET A 288 6.09 -18.78 9.78
CA MET A 288 6.85 -17.54 9.81
C MET A 288 7.66 -17.36 11.08
N CYS A 289 8.71 -16.54 10.99
CA CYS A 289 9.39 -16.00 12.15
C CYS A 289 9.87 -14.57 11.89
N THR A 290 10.11 -13.85 12.99
CA THR A 290 10.83 -12.58 12.99
C THR A 290 12.34 -12.83 13.13
N ILE A 291 13.10 -11.80 12.79
CA ILE A 291 14.57 -11.71 12.81
C ILE A 291 14.95 -10.41 13.53
N GLU A 292 16.17 -10.31 14.06
CA GLU A 292 16.70 -9.10 14.68
C GLU A 292 17.98 -8.61 13.95
N PRO A 293 18.06 -7.33 13.56
CA PRO A 293 16.96 -6.35 13.51
C PRO A 293 15.82 -6.84 12.60
N SER A 294 14.57 -6.50 12.95
CA SER A 294 13.41 -6.90 12.15
C SER A 294 13.42 -6.31 10.74
N PHE A 295 12.70 -6.96 9.83
CA PHE A 295 12.27 -6.31 8.60
C PHE A 295 11.33 -5.15 8.89
N THR A 296 11.07 -4.34 7.86
CA THR A 296 10.25 -3.15 8.02
C THR A 296 8.78 -3.50 8.28
N GLY A 297 8.16 -2.69 9.13
CA GLY A 297 6.74 -2.74 9.45
C GLY A 297 6.23 -1.35 9.78
N SER A 298 4.92 -1.18 9.72
CA SER A 298 4.27 0.08 10.05
C SER A 298 2.82 -0.14 10.49
N VAL A 299 2.19 0.94 10.93
CA VAL A 299 0.74 1.02 10.88
C VAL A 299 0.29 1.37 9.47
N GLN A 300 -0.90 0.89 9.09
CA GLN A 300 -1.68 1.37 7.96
C GLN A 300 -2.87 2.16 8.50
N GLY A 301 -3.18 3.27 7.83
CA GLY A 301 -4.22 4.17 8.28
C GLY A 301 -4.91 4.90 7.15
N LEU A 302 -6.05 5.48 7.50
CA LEU A 302 -6.87 6.25 6.59
C LEU A 302 -6.64 7.74 6.82
N ILE A 303 -6.52 8.50 5.72
CA ILE A 303 -6.41 9.95 5.74
C ILE A 303 -7.49 10.59 4.87
N VAL A 304 -7.93 11.78 5.27
CA VAL A 304 -8.96 12.55 4.56
C VAL A 304 -8.30 13.79 3.93
N PRO A 305 -8.04 13.81 2.61
CA PRO A 305 -7.51 14.99 1.94
C PRO A 305 -8.45 16.19 2.09
N ASN A 306 -7.89 17.39 2.33
CA ASN A 306 -8.69 18.61 2.49
C ASN A 306 -9.31 19.13 1.17
N PHE A 307 -8.96 18.49 0.06
CA PHE A 307 -9.40 18.78 -1.30
C PHE A 307 -10.32 17.68 -1.88
N GLY A 308 -10.72 16.70 -1.05
CA GLY A 308 -11.79 15.76 -1.37
C GLY A 308 -13.16 16.44 -1.46
N SER A 309 -14.16 15.69 -1.91
CA SER A 309 -15.54 16.14 -2.08
C SER A 309 -16.49 15.72 -0.94
N ASN A 310 -16.16 14.66 -0.18
CA ASN A 310 -17.04 14.07 0.82
C ASN A 310 -16.34 13.65 2.14
N SER A 311 -15.95 14.64 2.95
CA SER A 311 -15.27 14.39 4.23
C SER A 311 -16.14 13.74 5.30
N ASP A 312 -17.45 14.01 5.32
CA ASP A 312 -18.36 13.39 6.31
C ASP A 312 -18.51 11.88 6.07
N GLY A 313 -18.68 11.47 4.80
CA GLY A 313 -18.70 10.06 4.46
C GLY A 313 -17.33 9.37 4.66
N ALA A 314 -16.24 10.10 4.44
CA ALA A 314 -14.89 9.62 4.77
C ALA A 314 -14.73 9.34 6.28
N PHE A 315 -15.14 10.26 7.16
CA PHE A 315 -15.12 10.02 8.61
C PHE A 315 -16.06 8.89 9.05
N ALA A 316 -17.23 8.75 8.40
CA ALA A 316 -18.12 7.62 8.64
C ALA A 316 -17.44 6.27 8.36
N PHE A 317 -16.72 6.15 7.25
CA PHE A 317 -15.97 4.93 6.95
C PHE A 317 -14.82 4.69 7.95
N ILE A 318 -14.11 5.74 8.36
CA ILE A 318 -13.07 5.63 9.40
C ILE A 318 -13.67 5.13 10.72
N ASN A 319 -14.85 5.60 11.12
CA ASN A 319 -15.50 5.10 12.33
C ASN A 319 -15.92 3.64 12.17
N TYR A 320 -16.48 3.29 11.02
CA TYR A 320 -16.90 1.92 10.69
C TYR A 320 -15.74 0.92 10.71
N ILE A 321 -14.61 1.22 10.05
CA ILE A 321 -13.48 0.28 9.94
C ILE A 321 -12.86 -0.07 11.29
N LEU A 322 -13.05 0.80 12.28
CA LEU A 322 -12.59 0.63 13.66
C LEU A 322 -13.60 -0.08 14.57
N SER A 323 -14.81 -0.39 14.07
CA SER A 323 -15.79 -1.15 14.85
C SER A 323 -15.31 -2.57 15.15
N GLU A 324 -15.76 -3.16 16.26
CA GLU A 324 -15.39 -4.52 16.67
C GLU A 324 -15.70 -5.56 15.58
N GLN A 325 -16.88 -5.44 14.95
CA GLN A 325 -17.30 -6.31 13.86
C GLN A 325 -16.35 -6.20 12.66
N THR A 326 -16.00 -4.98 12.27
CA THR A 326 -15.14 -4.75 11.11
C THR A 326 -13.68 -5.13 11.37
N GLN A 327 -13.16 -4.89 12.59
CA GLN A 327 -11.84 -5.36 13.00
C GLN A 327 -11.77 -6.89 13.04
N THR A 328 -12.84 -7.56 13.47
CA THR A 328 -12.96 -9.03 13.36
C THR A 328 -12.93 -9.47 11.90
N MET A 329 -13.63 -8.77 11.00
CA MET A 329 -13.59 -9.06 9.57
C MET A 329 -12.17 -8.90 8.99
N LEU A 330 -11.46 -7.84 9.35
CA LEU A 330 -10.07 -7.58 8.95
C LEU A 330 -9.14 -8.73 9.40
N VAL A 331 -9.22 -9.16 10.65
CA VAL A 331 -8.45 -10.32 11.13
C VAL A 331 -8.79 -11.58 10.33
N ARG A 332 -10.07 -11.89 10.15
CA ARG A 332 -10.50 -13.16 9.55
C ARG A 332 -10.28 -13.27 8.06
N LYS A 333 -10.35 -12.17 7.32
CA LYS A 333 -10.25 -12.17 5.85
C LYS A 333 -8.85 -11.82 5.34
N MET A 334 -8.08 -11.03 6.08
CA MET A 334 -6.75 -10.61 5.63
C MET A 334 -5.65 -10.84 6.67
N ALA A 335 -5.93 -11.48 7.81
CA ALA A 335 -4.96 -11.61 8.91
C ALA A 335 -4.38 -10.25 9.33
N ALA A 336 -5.21 -9.21 9.37
CA ALA A 336 -4.77 -7.88 9.80
C ALA A 336 -4.23 -7.96 11.23
N ILE A 337 -3.11 -7.30 11.49
CA ILE A 337 -2.58 -7.14 12.84
C ILE A 337 -3.45 -6.08 13.52
N PRO A 338 -4.30 -6.45 14.47
CA PRO A 338 -5.31 -5.54 15.02
C PRO A 338 -4.65 -4.49 15.91
N LEU A 339 -5.17 -3.26 15.86
CA LEU A 339 -4.74 -2.15 16.73
C LEU A 339 -5.74 -1.86 17.85
N VAL A 340 -6.84 -2.61 17.89
CA VAL A 340 -7.89 -2.54 18.92
C VAL A 340 -7.76 -3.70 19.89
N ASP A 341 -8.52 -3.67 20.99
CA ASP A 341 -8.60 -4.79 21.93
C ASP A 341 -9.10 -6.06 21.23
N THR A 342 -8.31 -7.13 21.31
CA THR A 342 -8.58 -8.43 20.70
C THR A 342 -9.01 -9.50 21.69
N THR A 343 -9.12 -9.18 22.98
CA THR A 343 -9.40 -10.17 24.04
C THR A 343 -10.68 -10.98 23.80
N LYS A 344 -11.64 -10.42 23.05
CA LYS A 344 -12.91 -11.07 22.67
C LYS A 344 -12.91 -11.67 21.27
N MET A 345 -11.86 -11.45 20.47
CA MET A 345 -11.78 -11.97 19.11
C MET A 345 -11.30 -13.43 19.12
N ASP A 346 -12.02 -14.29 18.41
CA ASP A 346 -11.51 -15.63 18.11
C ASP A 346 -10.40 -15.51 17.05
N LEU A 347 -9.19 -15.92 17.43
CA LEU A 347 -7.99 -15.91 16.58
C LEU A 347 -7.60 -17.32 16.11
N THR A 348 -8.50 -18.30 16.18
CA THR A 348 -8.21 -19.67 15.72
C THR A 348 -7.74 -19.65 14.26
N GLY A 349 -6.55 -20.19 13.99
CA GLY A 349 -5.87 -20.18 12.68
C GLY A 349 -5.01 -18.93 12.40
N TYR A 350 -5.05 -17.94 13.28
CA TYR A 350 -4.30 -16.68 13.21
C TYR A 350 -3.56 -16.39 14.52
N GLU A 351 -3.20 -17.43 15.27
CA GLU A 351 -2.55 -17.33 16.58
C GLU A 351 -1.22 -16.58 16.49
N ASP A 352 -0.52 -16.71 15.36
CA ASP A 352 0.75 -16.04 15.10
C ASP A 352 0.64 -14.50 15.15
N LEU A 353 -0.57 -13.92 14.98
CA LEU A 353 -0.77 -12.47 15.12
C LEU A 353 -0.46 -11.98 16.53
N ARG A 354 -0.56 -12.84 17.55
CA ARG A 354 -0.25 -12.48 18.96
C ARG A 354 1.23 -12.19 19.17
N ASP A 355 2.09 -12.74 18.31
CA ASP A 355 3.53 -12.56 18.40
C ASP A 355 4.01 -11.32 17.63
N LEU A 356 3.11 -10.65 16.89
CA LEU A 356 3.41 -9.45 16.12
C LEU A 356 3.07 -8.18 16.88
N ASP A 357 4.05 -7.70 17.66
CA ASP A 357 3.94 -6.47 18.44
C ASP A 357 4.26 -5.24 17.58
N VAL A 358 3.23 -4.46 17.25
CA VAL A 358 3.32 -3.24 16.44
C VAL A 358 4.26 -2.18 17.04
N SER A 359 4.46 -2.18 18.36
CA SER A 359 5.37 -1.23 19.03
C SER A 359 6.85 -1.54 18.78
N LYS A 360 7.16 -2.75 18.30
CA LYS A 360 8.50 -3.22 17.98
C LYS A 360 8.83 -3.19 16.48
N PHE A 361 7.88 -2.76 15.64
CA PHE A 361 8.13 -2.72 14.21
C PHE A 361 9.26 -1.76 13.87
N ARG A 362 10.19 -2.22 13.04
CA ARG A 362 11.19 -1.35 12.42
C ARG A 362 10.52 -0.46 11.39
N VAL A 363 10.16 0.74 11.80
CA VAL A 363 9.61 1.76 10.89
C VAL A 363 10.74 2.33 10.04
N MET A 364 10.47 2.41 8.73
CA MET A 364 11.29 3.14 7.77
C MET A 364 10.43 4.24 7.15
N SER A 365 11.01 5.42 7.03
CA SER A 365 10.37 6.64 6.53
C SER A 365 11.42 7.44 5.76
N ILE A 366 11.78 6.96 4.58
CA ILE A 366 12.90 7.52 3.78
C ILE A 366 12.43 8.32 2.56
N GLY A 367 11.12 8.53 2.42
CA GLY A 367 10.53 9.37 1.37
C GLY A 367 10.95 8.96 -0.04
N ASP A 368 11.40 9.93 -0.84
CA ASP A 368 11.83 9.72 -2.23
C ASP A 368 13.11 8.88 -2.35
N LEU A 369 13.88 8.68 -1.27
CA LEU A 369 15.04 7.77 -1.30
C LEU A 369 14.63 6.32 -1.56
N SER A 370 13.39 5.94 -1.29
CA SER A 370 12.87 4.60 -1.64
C SER A 370 12.90 4.36 -3.16
N THR A 371 12.57 5.37 -3.97
CA THR A 371 12.66 5.29 -5.43
C THR A 371 14.11 5.17 -5.88
N ALA A 372 14.99 6.04 -5.39
CA ALA A 372 16.42 5.99 -5.71
C ALA A 372 17.08 4.65 -5.30
N PHE A 373 16.64 4.07 -4.17
CA PHE A 373 17.10 2.76 -3.71
C PHE A 373 16.73 1.66 -4.73
N ASN A 374 15.48 1.63 -5.17
CA ASN A 374 14.98 0.63 -6.11
C ASN A 374 15.67 0.74 -7.47
N GLU A 375 15.87 1.97 -7.97
CA GLU A 375 16.60 2.21 -9.22
C GLU A 375 18.05 1.71 -9.13
N ARG A 376 18.73 1.99 -8.00
CA ARG A 376 20.09 1.49 -7.77
C ARG A 376 20.12 -0.03 -7.70
N TRP A 377 19.16 -0.66 -7.02
CA TRP A 377 19.03 -2.11 -6.95
C TRP A 377 18.85 -2.75 -8.33
N ASP A 378 17.99 -2.15 -9.17
CA ASP A 378 17.76 -2.61 -10.53
C ASP A 378 19.04 -2.56 -11.36
N VAL A 379 19.87 -1.53 -11.20
CA VAL A 379 21.12 -1.38 -11.95
C VAL A 379 22.24 -2.28 -11.43
N GLU A 380 22.43 -2.36 -10.12
CA GLU A 380 23.62 -2.96 -9.51
C GLU A 380 23.45 -4.42 -9.09
N ILE A 381 22.23 -4.85 -8.74
CA ILE A 381 21.97 -6.19 -8.20
C ILE A 381 21.24 -7.08 -9.22
N SER A 382 20.20 -6.55 -9.88
CA SER A 382 19.39 -7.35 -10.80
C SER A 382 20.16 -7.79 -12.06
N THR A 383 21.25 -7.10 -12.39
CA THR A 383 22.07 -7.33 -13.59
C THR A 383 23.30 -8.21 -13.36
N LEU A 384 23.54 -8.62 -12.10
CA LEU A 384 24.64 -9.52 -11.75
C LEU A 384 24.45 -10.90 -12.42
N LYS A 385 25.57 -11.59 -12.67
CA LYS A 385 25.62 -12.85 -13.41
C LYS A 385 25.89 -14.05 -12.51
#